data_AF-A0A967IY57-F1
#
_entry.id   AF-A0A967IY57-F1
#
_cell.length_a   1.000
_cell.length_b   1.000
_cell.length_c   1.000
_cell.angle_alpha   90.00
_cell.angle_beta   90.00
_cell.angle_gamma   90.00
#
_symmetry.space_group_name_H-M   'P 1'
#
loop_
_entity.id
_entity.type
_entity.pdbx_description
1 polymer ?
#
loop_
_entity_poly.entity_id
_entity_poly.type
_entity_poly.pdbx_seq_one_letter_code
_entity_poly.pdbx_strand_id
1 'polypeptide(L)'
;VAVLIGEEVPDRLNRYVRNHRDSVCPAIYDIVTVHTIDEARHIAHARETLITRLEGMPGWQRALLRPLLRVAFRQFVQVFYYPGPEMYELVGLTPGREWARKARHNPHRRRFVRETLQSTLRILRERGLALAW
;
A
#
# COMPACT_ATOMS: atom_id res chain seq x y z
N VAL A 1 -0.98 -4.75 12.94
CA VAL A 1 -0.71 -5.20 11.55
C VAL A 1 -1.42 -4.30 10.55
N ALA A 2 -2.74 -4.11 10.66
CA ALA A 2 -3.50 -3.23 9.76
C ALA A 2 -2.96 -1.80 9.72
N VAL A 3 -2.59 -1.22 10.87
CA VAL A 3 -1.93 0.10 10.96
C VAL A 3 -0.64 0.13 10.12
N LEU A 4 0.29 -0.83 10.30
CA LEU A 4 1.52 -0.87 9.50
C LEU A 4 1.24 -0.95 7.99
N ILE A 5 0.26 -1.76 7.58
CA ILE A 5 -0.14 -1.86 6.17
C ILE A 5 -0.69 -0.52 5.67
N GLY A 6 -1.53 0.12 6.48
CA GLY A 6 -2.11 1.42 6.19
C GLY A 6 -1.09 2.54 6.08
N GLU A 7 0.02 2.46 6.81
CA GLU A 7 1.09 3.48 6.78
C GLU A 7 2.19 3.18 5.72
N GLU A 8 2.66 1.93 5.63
CA GLU A 8 3.79 1.60 4.71
C GLU A 8 3.39 1.71 3.24
N VAL A 9 2.14 1.40 2.87
CA VAL A 9 1.73 1.42 1.46
C VAL A 9 1.64 2.85 0.92
N PRO A 10 1.00 3.81 1.60
CA PRO A 10 1.07 5.22 1.22
C PRO A 10 2.48 5.81 1.29
N ASP A 11 3.29 5.49 2.32
CA ASP A 11 4.70 5.96 2.40
C ASP A 11 5.49 5.60 1.14
N ARG A 12 5.26 4.40 0.59
CA ARG A 12 5.95 3.95 -0.62
C ARG A 12 5.51 4.72 -1.87
N LEU A 13 4.22 5.06 -1.97
CA LEU A 13 3.73 5.94 -3.03
C LEU A 13 4.32 7.35 -2.88
N ASN A 14 4.38 7.87 -1.64
CA ASN A 14 4.95 9.17 -1.32
C ASN A 14 6.43 9.25 -1.70
N ARG A 15 7.22 8.21 -1.39
CA ARG A 15 8.62 8.10 -1.85
C ARG A 15 8.74 8.06 -3.37
N TYR A 16 7.83 7.36 -4.06
CA TYR A 16 7.81 7.37 -5.53
C TYR A 16 7.59 8.79 -6.07
N VAL A 17 6.62 9.53 -5.52
CA VAL A 17 6.37 10.93 -5.89
C VAL A 17 7.61 11.80 -5.65
N ARG A 18 8.29 11.62 -4.51
CA ARG A 18 9.52 12.37 -4.21
C ARG A 18 10.66 12.10 -5.20
N ASN A 19 10.73 10.91 -5.77
CA ASN A 19 11.73 10.57 -6.79
C ASN A 19 11.39 11.12 -8.19
N HIS A 20 10.19 11.66 -8.40
CA HIS A 20 9.70 12.15 -9.69
C HIS A 20 9.24 13.60 -9.62
N ARG A 21 9.98 14.45 -8.87
CA ARG A 21 9.65 15.86 -8.65
C ARG A 21 9.29 16.60 -9.94
N ASP A 22 10.09 16.42 -10.99
CA ASP A 22 9.92 17.15 -12.25
C ASP A 22 8.68 16.71 -13.05
N SER A 23 8.04 15.60 -12.68
CA SER A 23 6.83 15.07 -13.31
C SER A 23 5.56 15.30 -12.48
N VAL A 24 5.67 15.97 -11.32
CA VAL A 24 4.57 16.16 -10.37
C VAL A 24 4.40 17.64 -10.05
N CYS A 25 3.16 18.06 -9.77
CA CYS A 25 2.88 19.41 -9.31
C CYS A 25 3.76 19.76 -8.08
N PRO A 26 4.46 20.92 -8.07
CA PRO A 26 5.34 21.31 -6.96
C PRO A 26 4.66 21.29 -5.59
N ALA A 27 3.40 21.76 -5.51
CA ALA A 27 2.63 21.75 -4.26
C ALA A 27 2.37 20.33 -3.72
N ILE A 28 2.12 19.37 -4.62
CA ILE A 28 1.94 17.96 -4.24
C ILE A 28 3.26 17.39 -3.71
N TYR A 29 4.37 17.71 -4.37
CA TYR A 29 5.70 17.29 -3.91
C TYR A 29 6.02 17.82 -2.52
N ASP A 30 5.70 19.10 -2.24
CA ASP A 30 5.94 19.72 -0.94
C ASP A 30 5.08 19.09 0.16
N ILE A 31 3.77 18.91 -0.08
CA ILE A 31 2.85 18.23 0.84
C ILE A 31 3.35 16.83 1.16
N VAL A 32 3.69 16.05 0.13
CA VAL A 32 4.20 14.69 0.29
C VAL A 32 5.52 14.68 1.08
N THR A 33 6.39 15.67 0.86
CA THR A 33 7.67 15.77 1.55
C THR A 33 7.47 16.04 3.04
N VAL A 34 6.64 17.03 3.39
CA VAL A 34 6.32 17.34 4.80
C VAL A 34 5.67 16.14 5.48
N HIS A 35 4.64 15.55 4.85
CA HIS A 35 3.95 14.39 5.41
C HIS A 35 4.88 13.19 5.61
N THR A 36 5.80 12.92 4.68
CA THR A 36 6.79 11.84 4.83
C THR A 36 7.71 12.07 6.03
N ILE A 37 8.09 13.33 6.30
CA ILE A 37 8.94 13.68 7.44
C ILE A 37 8.18 13.45 8.76
N ASP A 38 6.93 13.91 8.83
CA ASP A 38 6.11 13.78 10.04
C ASP A 38 5.79 12.31 10.36
N GLU A 39 5.39 11.54 9.34
CA GLU A 39 5.01 10.14 9.52
C GLU A 39 6.20 9.20 9.73
N ALA A 40 7.44 9.64 9.47
CA ALA A 40 8.62 8.80 9.67
C ALA A 40 8.72 8.25 11.11
N ARG A 41 8.36 9.07 12.11
CA ARG A 41 8.32 8.66 13.52
C ARG A 41 7.15 7.71 13.80
N HIS A 42 5.98 7.97 13.24
CA HIS A 42 4.81 7.13 13.43
C HIS A 42 5.01 5.73 12.82
N ILE A 43 5.56 5.65 11.60
CA ILE A 43 5.89 4.38 10.94
C ILE A 43 6.92 3.60 11.75
N ALA A 44 7.98 4.26 12.23
CA ALA A 44 9.00 3.61 13.05
C ALA A 44 8.38 2.97 14.32
N HIS A 45 7.54 3.73 15.03
CA HIS A 45 6.86 3.23 16.23
C HIS A 45 5.85 2.11 15.94
N ALA A 46 5.04 2.26 14.89
CA ALA A 46 4.07 1.24 14.47
C ALA A 46 4.77 -0.07 14.06
N ARG A 47 5.93 0.04 13.42
CA ARG A 47 6.76 -1.09 13.01
C ARG A 47 7.35 -1.82 14.20
N GLU A 48 7.97 -1.10 15.14
CA GLU A 48 8.53 -1.67 16.35
C GLU A 48 7.45 -2.37 17.19
N THR A 49 6.31 -1.70 17.41
CA THR A 49 5.18 -2.27 18.15
C THR A 49 4.65 -3.54 17.48
N LEU A 50 4.58 -3.56 16.15
CA LEU A 50 4.15 -4.73 15.42
C LEU A 50 5.14 -5.89 15.58
N ILE A 51 6.41 -5.59 15.43
CA ILE A 51 7.51 -6.54 15.55
C ILE A 51 7.46 -7.24 16.90
N THR A 52 7.41 -6.46 17.99
CA THR A 52 7.35 -6.99 19.36
C THR A 52 6.12 -7.87 19.58
N ARG A 53 4.95 -7.45 19.08
CA ARG A 53 3.71 -8.24 19.18
C ARG A 53 3.75 -9.52 18.36
N LEU A 54 4.35 -9.49 17.18
CA LEU A 54 4.49 -10.68 16.35
C LEU A 54 5.46 -11.66 16.98
N GLU A 55 6.62 -11.20 17.47
CA GLU A 55 7.64 -12.03 18.11
C GLU A 55 7.10 -12.76 19.35
N GLY A 56 6.31 -12.08 20.20
CA GLY A 56 5.67 -12.68 21.36
C GLY A 56 4.50 -13.63 21.06
N MET A 57 4.07 -13.75 19.81
CA MET A 57 2.91 -14.56 19.41
C MET A 57 3.28 -16.01 19.09
N PRO A 58 2.62 -17.02 19.69
CA PRO A 58 2.82 -18.42 19.33
C PRO A 58 2.49 -18.71 17.85
N GLY A 59 3.22 -19.65 17.25
CA GLY A 59 3.13 -19.94 15.81
C GLY A 59 1.72 -20.29 15.30
N TRP A 60 0.89 -20.93 16.11
CA TRP A 60 -0.49 -21.27 15.75
C TRP A 60 -1.40 -20.04 15.65
N GLN A 61 -1.20 -19.03 16.50
CA GLN A 61 -1.94 -17.76 16.41
C GLN A 61 -1.55 -17.01 15.14
N ARG A 62 -0.27 -17.00 14.78
CA ARG A 62 0.19 -16.42 13.51
C ARG A 62 -0.44 -17.13 12.31
N ALA A 63 -0.56 -18.46 12.35
CA ALA A 63 -1.19 -19.24 11.29
C ALA A 63 -2.68 -18.90 11.12
N LEU A 64 -3.41 -18.69 12.23
CA LEU A 64 -4.82 -18.27 12.20
C LEU A 64 -5.02 -16.82 11.71
N LEU A 65 -4.11 -15.91 12.08
CA LEU A 65 -4.18 -14.51 11.67
C LEU A 65 -3.81 -14.29 10.20
N ARG A 66 -2.90 -15.10 9.65
CA ARG A 66 -2.40 -14.97 8.29
C ARG A 66 -3.50 -14.88 7.21
N PRO A 67 -4.53 -15.75 7.13
CA PRO A 67 -5.57 -15.63 6.12
C PRO A 67 -6.38 -14.34 6.23
N LEU A 68 -6.71 -13.92 7.46
CA LEU A 68 -7.44 -12.67 7.70
C LEU A 68 -6.63 -11.46 7.24
N LEU A 69 -5.35 -11.42 7.60
CA LEU A 69 -4.43 -10.37 7.18
C LEU A 69 -4.22 -10.35 5.66
N ARG A 70 -4.20 -11.52 5.02
CA ARG A 70 -4.10 -11.62 3.56
C ARG A 70 -5.31 -11.00 2.87
N VAL A 71 -6.53 -11.29 3.35
CA VAL A 71 -7.75 -10.71 2.80
C VAL A 71 -7.76 -9.20 3.00
N ALA A 72 -7.47 -8.73 4.21
CA ALA A 72 -7.43 -7.30 4.52
C ALA A 72 -6.38 -6.56 3.66
N PHE A 73 -5.17 -7.11 3.55
CA PHE A 73 -4.10 -6.53 2.73
C PHE A 73 -4.48 -6.46 1.26
N ARG A 74 -5.03 -7.55 0.72
CA ARG A 74 -5.49 -7.59 -0.68
C ARG A 74 -6.58 -6.55 -0.93
N GLN A 75 -7.57 -6.44 -0.06
CA GLN A 75 -8.64 -5.44 -0.19
C GLN A 75 -8.08 -4.02 -0.15
N PHE A 76 -7.18 -3.73 0.79
CA PHE A 76 -6.54 -2.43 0.91
C PHE A 76 -5.78 -2.05 -0.37
N VAL A 77 -4.92 -2.94 -0.88
CA VAL A 77 -4.18 -2.73 -2.14
C VAL A 77 -5.14 -2.51 -3.32
N GLN A 78 -6.22 -3.28 -3.40
CA GLN A 78 -7.19 -3.16 -4.48
C GLN A 78 -7.93 -1.82 -4.45
N VAL A 79 -8.38 -1.37 -3.28
CA VAL A 79 -9.08 -0.08 -3.15
C VAL A 79 -8.13 1.08 -3.39
N PHE A 80 -6.91 1.02 -2.84
CA PHE A 80 -5.94 2.10 -2.92
C PHE A 80 -5.41 2.34 -4.35
N TYR A 81 -5.08 1.29 -5.10
CA TYR A 81 -4.46 1.43 -6.43
C TYR A 81 -5.45 1.30 -7.62
N TYR A 82 -6.66 0.78 -7.38
CA TYR A 82 -7.64 0.55 -8.44
C TYR A 82 -8.97 1.23 -8.10
N PRO A 83 -9.11 2.52 -8.47
CA PRO A 83 -10.33 3.27 -8.21
C PRO A 83 -11.55 2.61 -8.88
N GLY A 84 -12.71 2.86 -8.29
CA GLY A 84 -13.99 2.38 -8.80
C GLY A 84 -14.38 3.06 -10.11
N PRO A 85 -15.34 2.48 -10.87
CA PRO A 85 -15.91 3.07 -12.09
C PRO A 85 -16.34 4.53 -11.91
N GLU A 86 -16.82 4.90 -10.72
CA GLU A 86 -17.38 6.21 -10.38
C GLU A 86 -16.32 7.31 -10.55
N MET A 87 -15.06 7.04 -10.19
CA MET A 87 -13.96 8.00 -10.36
C MET A 87 -13.67 8.28 -11.84
N TYR A 88 -13.86 7.28 -12.71
CA TYR A 88 -13.69 7.45 -14.15
C TYR A 88 -14.84 8.25 -14.75
N GLU A 89 -16.08 7.99 -14.32
CA GLU A 89 -17.24 8.79 -14.73
C GLU A 89 -17.08 10.26 -14.34
N LEU A 90 -16.60 10.55 -13.13
CA LEU A 90 -16.39 11.92 -12.63
C LEU A 90 -15.41 12.75 -13.48
N VAL A 91 -14.46 12.11 -14.15
CA VAL A 91 -13.48 12.77 -15.02
C VAL A 91 -13.86 12.70 -16.51
N GLY A 92 -15.11 12.31 -16.82
CA GLY A 92 -15.63 12.23 -18.18
C GLY A 92 -15.21 10.98 -18.97
N LEU A 93 -14.63 9.97 -18.30
CA LEU A 93 -14.28 8.69 -18.91
C LEU A 93 -15.46 7.72 -18.84
N THR A 94 -16.48 7.95 -19.67
CA THR A 94 -17.71 7.14 -19.76
C THR A 94 -17.63 6.12 -20.92
N PRO A 95 -17.99 4.83 -20.73
CA PRO A 95 -18.44 4.21 -19.47
C PRO A 95 -17.25 3.85 -18.57
N GLY A 96 -17.28 4.34 -17.33
CA GLY A 96 -16.21 4.20 -16.34
C GLY A 96 -15.90 2.75 -15.97
N ARG A 97 -16.89 1.85 -16.11
CA ARG A 97 -16.68 0.40 -15.93
C ARG A 97 -15.64 -0.16 -16.91
N GLU A 98 -15.62 0.30 -18.16
CA GLU A 98 -14.65 -0.16 -19.14
C GLU A 98 -13.24 0.32 -18.77
N TRP A 99 -13.11 1.58 -18.35
CA TRP A 99 -11.85 2.16 -17.91
C TRP A 99 -11.30 1.50 -16.65
N ALA A 100 -12.15 1.26 -15.64
CA ALA A 100 -11.78 0.51 -14.44
C ALA A 100 -11.31 -0.91 -14.80
N ARG A 101 -11.98 -1.59 -15.73
CA ARG A 101 -11.55 -2.91 -16.24
C ARG A 101 -10.20 -2.83 -16.94
N LYS A 102 -9.98 -1.86 -17.83
CA LYS A 102 -8.70 -1.64 -18.52
C LYS A 102 -7.57 -1.38 -17.53
N ALA A 103 -7.80 -0.50 -16.54
CA ALA A 103 -6.83 -0.18 -15.50
C ALA A 103 -6.46 -1.41 -14.65
N ARG A 104 -7.43 -2.27 -14.30
CA ARG A 104 -7.17 -3.52 -13.57
C ARG A 104 -6.31 -4.51 -14.35
N HIS A 105 -6.48 -4.59 -15.66
CA HIS A 105 -5.71 -5.50 -16.52
C HIS A 105 -4.40 -4.89 -17.04
N ASN A 106 -4.14 -3.60 -16.78
CA ASN A 106 -2.95 -2.91 -17.28
C ASN A 106 -1.66 -3.49 -16.64
N PRO A 107 -0.74 -4.06 -17.44
CA PRO A 107 0.48 -4.67 -16.92
C PRO A 107 1.43 -3.66 -16.29
N HIS A 108 1.48 -2.42 -16.78
CA HIS A 108 2.30 -1.35 -16.21
C HIS A 108 1.81 -0.97 -14.81
N ARG A 109 0.49 -0.85 -14.61
CA ARG A 109 -0.07 -0.59 -13.29
C ARG A 109 0.22 -1.73 -12.32
N ARG A 110 0.03 -2.99 -12.74
CA ARG A 110 0.35 -4.16 -11.90
C ARG A 110 1.84 -4.22 -11.52
N ARG A 111 2.73 -3.86 -12.45
CA ARG A 111 4.17 -3.77 -12.21
C ARG A 111 4.48 -2.67 -11.19
N PHE A 112 3.94 -1.48 -11.37
CA PHE A 112 4.09 -0.37 -10.44
C PHE A 112 3.67 -0.77 -9.02
N VAL A 113 2.45 -1.29 -8.84
CA VAL A 113 1.95 -1.74 -7.54
C VAL A 113 2.88 -2.80 -6.92
N ARG A 114 3.38 -3.75 -7.73
CA ARG A 114 4.34 -4.76 -7.24
C ARG A 114 5.63 -4.14 -6.73
N GLU A 115 6.21 -3.22 -7.48
CA GLU A 115 7.45 -2.53 -7.12
C GLU A 115 7.26 -1.69 -5.84
N THR A 116 6.12 -1.01 -5.70
CA THR A 116 5.79 -0.22 -4.51
C THR A 116 5.60 -1.09 -3.26
N LEU A 117 5.01 -2.28 -3.39
CA LEU A 117 4.71 -3.18 -2.26
C LEU A 117 5.85 -4.15 -1.90
N GLN A 118 6.85 -4.33 -2.76
CA GLN A 118 7.84 -5.41 -2.65
C GLN A 118 8.57 -5.41 -1.29
N SER A 119 8.93 -4.23 -0.80
CA SER A 119 9.61 -4.07 0.50
C SER A 119 8.74 -4.52 1.67
N THR A 120 7.48 -4.09 1.71
CA THR A 120 6.52 -4.41 2.77
C THR A 120 6.26 -5.90 2.81
N LEU A 121 6.03 -6.50 1.64
CA LEU A 121 5.85 -7.95 1.51
C LEU A 121 7.08 -8.73 1.97
N ARG A 122 8.30 -8.23 1.67
CA ARG A 122 9.54 -8.86 2.14
C ARG A 122 9.64 -8.84 3.67
N ILE A 123 9.41 -7.70 4.30
CA ILE A 123 9.46 -7.54 5.77
C ILE A 123 8.45 -8.47 6.45
N LEU A 124 7.21 -8.50 5.95
CA LEU A 124 6.16 -9.35 6.51
C LEU A 124 6.50 -10.84 6.33
N ARG A 125 7.05 -11.23 5.17
CA ARG A 125 7.48 -12.61 4.92
C ARG A 125 8.61 -13.06 5.84
N GLU A 126 9.62 -12.21 6.09
CA GLU A 126 10.72 -12.48 7.03
C GLU A 126 10.21 -12.74 8.46
N ARG A 127 9.03 -12.22 8.82
CA ARG A 127 8.38 -12.41 10.12
C ARG A 127 7.32 -13.52 10.12
N GLY A 128 7.29 -14.37 9.10
CA GLY A 128 6.36 -15.50 8.99
C GLY A 128 4.95 -15.14 8.48
N LEU A 129 4.74 -13.89 8.04
CA LEU A 129 3.50 -13.40 7.45
C LEU A 129 3.65 -13.26 5.92
N ALA A 130 3.67 -14.39 5.22
CA ALA A 130 3.65 -14.38 3.76
C ALA A 130 2.24 -14.02 3.24
N LEU A 131 2.08 -12.74 2.88
CA LEU A 131 0.87 -12.18 2.27
C LEU A 131 0.98 -12.15 0.73
N ALA A 132 -0.16 -12.20 0.06
CA ALA A 132 -0.29 -12.02 -1.38
C ALA A 132 -1.49 -11.11 -1.66
N TRP A 133 -1.43 -10.35 -2.75
CA TRP A 133 -2.44 -9.38 -3.17
C TRP A 133 -3.00 -9.72 -4.55
#